data_AF-A0A497MZL9-F1
#
_entry.id   AF-A0A497MZL9-F1
#
_cell.length_a   1.000
_cell.length_b   1.000
_cell.length_c   1.000
_cell.angle_alpha   90.00
_cell.angle_beta   90.00
_cell.angle_gamma   90.00
#
_symmetry.space_group_name_H-M   'P 1'
#
loop_
_entity.id
_entity.type
_entity.pdbx_description
1 polymer ?
#
loop_
_entity_poly.entity_id
_entity_poly.type
_entity_poly.pdbx_seq_one_letter_code
_entity_poly.pdbx_strand_id
1 'polypeptide(L)'
;MRVIKAYSIPIKDAPVDLIDAYMEIRRKALDYMLSKVEFKESKAKFTLLKEDRKRLRDSLLEDWKFSKHYVDSAINTIIGLVKGWVRLHNRGKAKRKPRITRRTVYVKRTLITYRDGVLKISVEPRRRYLVINLKEHPWIPEEFDDVGGCLLTDERLIVVVRRETRPVNPEGWASFDVNLTNITALIGGELRRYD
;
A
#
# COMPACT_ATOMS: atom_id res chain seq x y z
N MET A 1 5.39 -5.02 21.16
CA MET A 1 4.28 -5.06 20.18
C MET A 1 4.49 -3.93 19.21
N ARG A 2 4.26 -4.12 17.91
CA ARG A 2 4.41 -3.03 16.93
C ARG A 2 3.06 -2.46 16.56
N VAL A 3 2.81 -1.21 16.92
CA VAL A 3 1.63 -0.46 16.51
C VAL A 3 1.90 0.15 15.14
N ILE A 4 0.93 0.01 14.24
CA ILE A 4 1.01 0.50 12.86
C ILE A 4 -0.22 1.36 12.62
N LYS A 5 -0.01 2.58 12.12
CA LYS A 5 -1.11 3.46 11.71
C LYS A 5 -0.80 4.10 10.36
N ALA A 6 -1.83 4.26 9.55
CA ALA A 6 -1.75 4.91 8.24
C ALA A 6 -2.40 6.29 8.30
N TYR A 7 -1.75 7.27 7.68
CA TYR A 7 -2.22 8.64 7.55
C TYR A 7 -2.27 9.03 6.09
N SER A 8 -3.31 9.78 5.70
CA SER A 8 -3.44 10.29 4.34
C SER A 8 -3.03 11.75 4.29
N ILE A 9 -2.06 12.05 3.45
CA ILE A 9 -1.51 13.38 3.24
C ILE A 9 -1.91 13.85 1.84
N PRO A 10 -2.61 14.97 1.68
CA PRO A 10 -2.83 15.57 0.36
C PRO A 10 -1.50 16.07 -0.20
N ILE A 11 -1.25 15.83 -1.48
CA ILE A 11 -0.02 16.27 -2.18
C ILE A 11 -0.40 17.15 -3.37
N LYS A 12 0.40 18.21 -3.60
CA LYS A 12 0.20 19.13 -4.74
C LYS A 12 0.90 18.60 -5.99
N ASP A 13 2.15 18.17 -5.84
CA ASP A 13 3.02 17.79 -6.96
C ASP A 13 3.26 16.28 -6.98
N ALA A 14 2.21 15.50 -7.29
CA ALA A 14 2.36 14.07 -7.50
C ALA A 14 3.23 13.80 -8.74
N PRO A 15 4.15 12.81 -8.73
CA PRO A 15 4.91 12.42 -9.91
C PRO A 15 4.02 11.62 -10.87
N VAL A 16 3.13 12.32 -11.59
CA VAL A 16 2.11 11.74 -12.47
C VAL A 16 2.72 10.84 -13.54
N ASP A 17 3.87 11.21 -14.09
CA ASP A 17 4.60 10.39 -15.08
C ASP A 17 5.07 9.03 -14.51
N LEU A 18 5.47 8.97 -13.23
CA LEU A 18 5.73 7.71 -12.55
C LEU A 18 4.43 6.92 -12.37
N ILE A 19 3.34 7.56 -11.98
CA ILE A 19 2.06 6.90 -11.75
C ILE A 19 1.55 6.28 -13.06
N ASP A 20 1.59 7.02 -14.16
CA ASP A 20 1.19 6.55 -15.49
C ASP A 20 2.02 5.36 -15.94
N ALA A 21 3.34 5.49 -15.90
CA ALA A 21 4.25 4.41 -16.28
C ALA A 21 4.06 3.17 -15.38
N TYR A 22 3.86 3.36 -14.07
CA TYR A 22 3.58 2.27 -13.14
C TYR A 22 2.27 1.55 -13.46
N MET A 23 1.24 2.29 -13.88
CA MET A 23 -0.04 1.71 -14.27
C MET A 23 0.07 0.93 -15.57
N GLU A 24 0.86 1.40 -16.52
CA GLU A 24 1.14 0.67 -17.77
C GLU A 24 1.84 -0.66 -17.51
N ILE A 25 2.95 -0.67 -16.76
CA ILE A 25 3.68 -1.92 -16.47
C ILE A 25 2.82 -2.89 -15.67
N ARG A 26 1.93 -2.39 -14.80
CA ARG A 26 1.00 -3.25 -14.06
C ARG A 26 -0.02 -3.91 -14.99
N ARG A 27 -0.55 -3.20 -15.99
CA ARG A 27 -1.47 -3.76 -16.99
C ARG A 27 -0.75 -4.82 -17.82
N LYS A 28 0.43 -4.51 -18.37
CA LYS A 28 1.28 -5.47 -19.10
C LYS A 28 1.56 -6.72 -18.27
N ALA A 29 1.95 -6.55 -17.00
CA ALA A 29 2.19 -7.67 -16.08
C ALA A 29 0.92 -8.49 -15.81
N LEU A 30 -0.25 -7.83 -15.67
CA LEU A 30 -1.52 -8.51 -15.44
C LEU A 30 -1.91 -9.37 -16.64
N ASP A 31 -1.83 -8.82 -17.85
CA ASP A 31 -2.18 -9.53 -19.08
C ASP A 31 -1.28 -10.75 -19.27
N TYR A 32 0.04 -10.57 -19.07
CA TYR A 32 1.01 -11.65 -19.12
C TYR A 32 0.73 -12.73 -18.05
N MET A 33 0.44 -12.36 -16.80
CA MET A 33 0.18 -13.36 -15.75
C MET A 33 -1.15 -14.08 -15.95
N LEU A 34 -2.17 -13.41 -16.50
CA LEU A 34 -3.43 -14.05 -16.86
C LEU A 34 -3.27 -15.03 -18.02
N SER A 35 -2.35 -14.78 -18.96
CA SER A 35 -2.02 -15.74 -20.02
C SER A 35 -1.33 -17.01 -19.51
N LYS A 36 -0.80 -16.98 -18.28
CA LYS A 36 -0.20 -18.12 -17.58
C LYS A 36 -1.18 -18.86 -16.67
N VAL A 37 -2.46 -18.49 -16.69
CA VAL A 37 -3.50 -19.22 -15.97
C VAL A 37 -3.99 -20.37 -16.83
N GLU A 38 -3.90 -21.58 -16.29
CA GLU A 38 -4.43 -22.79 -16.89
C GLU A 38 -5.84 -23.07 -16.35
N PHE A 39 -6.75 -23.47 -17.24
CA PHE A 39 -8.09 -23.89 -16.87
C PHE A 39 -8.23 -25.39 -17.14
N LYS A 40 -8.62 -26.15 -16.11
CA LYS A 40 -8.98 -27.57 -16.21
C LYS A 40 -10.36 -27.74 -15.60
N GLU A 41 -11.32 -28.15 -16.43
CA GLU A 41 -12.74 -28.20 -16.05
C GLU A 41 -13.22 -26.85 -15.46
N SER A 42 -13.68 -26.86 -14.20
CA SER A 42 -14.13 -25.69 -13.45
C SER A 42 -13.02 -25.01 -12.62
N LYS A 43 -11.79 -25.54 -12.64
CA LYS A 43 -10.69 -25.05 -11.81
C LYS A 43 -9.66 -24.29 -12.64
N ALA A 44 -9.20 -23.19 -12.08
CA ALA A 44 -8.05 -22.43 -12.56
C ALA A 44 -6.82 -22.74 -11.71
N LYS A 45 -5.65 -22.80 -12.35
CA LYS A 45 -4.34 -22.91 -11.69
C LYS A 45 -3.43 -21.82 -12.25
N PHE A 46 -2.72 -21.14 -11.36
CA PHE A 46 -1.71 -20.15 -11.74
C PHE A 46 -0.35 -20.58 -11.21
N THR A 47 0.59 -20.75 -12.14
CA THR A 47 1.99 -21.02 -11.84
C THR A 47 2.83 -20.01 -12.61
N LEU A 48 3.73 -19.30 -11.91
CA LEU A 48 4.68 -18.40 -12.54
C LEU A 48 6.09 -18.92 -12.30
N LEU A 49 6.72 -19.45 -13.36
CA LEU A 49 8.08 -19.96 -13.30
C LEU A 49 9.08 -18.82 -13.06
N LYS A 50 10.24 -19.15 -12.48
CA LYS A 50 11.30 -18.17 -12.20
C LYS A 50 11.78 -17.48 -13.47
N GLU A 51 11.91 -18.23 -14.56
CA GLU A 51 12.31 -17.72 -15.88
C GLU A 51 11.25 -16.81 -16.48
N ASP A 52 9.97 -17.20 -16.38
CA ASP A 52 8.85 -16.36 -16.82
C ASP A 52 8.82 -15.02 -16.07
N ARG A 53 9.08 -15.04 -14.76
CA ARG A 53 9.18 -13.83 -13.94
C ARG A 53 10.38 -12.97 -14.34
N LYS A 54 11.53 -13.59 -14.60
CA LYS A 54 12.74 -12.88 -15.03
C LYS A 54 12.51 -12.21 -16.39
N ARG A 55 12.01 -12.94 -17.39
CA ARG A 55 11.70 -12.41 -18.72
C ARG A 55 10.72 -11.25 -18.67
N LEU A 56 9.63 -11.39 -17.91
CA LEU A 56 8.68 -10.28 -17.70
C LEU A 56 9.36 -9.07 -17.04
N ARG A 57 10.21 -9.30 -16.04
CA ARG A 57 10.90 -8.21 -15.36
C ARG A 57 11.84 -7.46 -16.30
N ASP A 58 12.62 -8.19 -17.08
CA ASP A 58 13.60 -7.61 -18.00
C ASP A 58 12.88 -6.80 -19.09
N SER A 59 11.79 -7.33 -19.66
CA SER A 59 10.98 -6.60 -20.65
C SER A 59 10.30 -5.35 -20.09
N LEU A 60 9.91 -5.35 -18.81
CA LEU A 60 9.31 -4.17 -18.15
C LEU A 60 10.34 -3.13 -17.72
N LEU A 61 11.63 -3.48 -17.74
CA LEU A 61 12.73 -2.56 -17.46
C LEU A 61 13.30 -1.89 -18.70
N GLU A 62 12.93 -2.38 -19.90
CA GLU A 62 13.22 -1.70 -21.16
C GLU A 62 12.63 -0.28 -21.10
N ASP A 63 13.47 0.73 -21.35
CA ASP A 63 13.16 2.17 -21.28
C ASP A 63 12.60 2.67 -19.93
N TRP A 64 12.79 1.91 -18.84
CA TRP A 64 12.34 2.31 -17.51
C TRP A 64 13.30 3.29 -16.84
N LYS A 65 12.95 4.59 -16.84
CA LYS A 65 13.77 5.65 -16.22
C LYS A 65 13.67 5.75 -14.69
N PHE A 66 12.62 5.20 -14.08
CA PHE A 66 12.39 5.30 -12.64
C PHE A 66 13.16 4.23 -11.84
N SER A 67 13.02 4.22 -10.52
CA SER A 67 13.63 3.16 -9.72
C SER A 67 13.12 1.77 -10.12
N LYS A 68 14.06 0.82 -10.37
CA LYS A 68 13.74 -0.58 -10.71
C LYS A 68 12.86 -1.29 -9.68
N HIS A 69 12.88 -0.82 -8.43
CA HIS A 69 12.06 -1.36 -7.36
C HIS A 69 10.56 -1.14 -7.58
N TYR A 70 10.16 -0.17 -8.39
CA TYR A 70 8.78 0.00 -8.81
C TYR A 70 8.34 -1.18 -9.70
N VAL A 71 9.16 -1.59 -10.67
CA VAL A 71 8.88 -2.78 -11.49
C VAL A 71 8.73 -4.04 -10.61
N ASP A 72 9.65 -4.25 -9.68
CA ASP A 72 9.59 -5.38 -8.75
C ASP A 72 8.28 -5.36 -7.92
N SER A 73 7.87 -4.18 -7.47
CA SER A 73 6.65 -3.97 -6.65
C SER A 73 5.37 -4.19 -7.46
N ALA A 74 5.34 -3.73 -8.72
CA ALA A 74 4.26 -3.97 -9.66
C ALA A 74 4.07 -5.47 -9.88
N ILE A 75 5.12 -6.20 -10.23
CA ILE A 75 5.09 -7.65 -10.44
C ILE A 75 4.54 -8.37 -9.20
N ASN A 76 5.05 -8.06 -8.01
CA ASN A 76 4.58 -8.71 -6.77
C ASN A 76 3.10 -8.44 -6.50
N THR A 77 2.63 -7.21 -6.75
CA THR A 77 1.22 -6.83 -6.59
C THR A 77 0.32 -7.62 -7.53
N ILE A 78 0.74 -7.77 -8.81
CA ILE A 78 -0.03 -8.51 -9.80
C ILE A 78 -0.03 -10.02 -9.51
N ILE A 79 1.08 -10.61 -9.05
CA ILE A 79 1.11 -12.01 -8.58
C ILE A 79 0.05 -12.24 -7.50
N GLY A 80 -0.01 -11.35 -6.51
CA GLY A 80 -1.00 -11.43 -5.44
C GLY A 80 -2.44 -11.31 -5.96
N LEU A 81 -2.68 -10.39 -6.90
CA LEU A 81 -3.97 -10.19 -7.54
C LEU A 81 -4.44 -11.44 -8.31
N VAL A 82 -3.59 -12.01 -9.16
CA VAL A 82 -3.93 -13.20 -9.95
C VAL A 82 -4.15 -14.41 -9.05
N LYS A 83 -3.27 -14.65 -8.05
CA LYS A 83 -3.47 -15.72 -7.05
C LYS A 83 -4.78 -15.57 -6.28
N GLY A 84 -5.09 -14.34 -5.85
CA GLY A 84 -6.34 -14.02 -5.17
C GLY A 84 -7.56 -14.30 -6.05
N TRP A 85 -7.51 -13.88 -7.31
CA TRP A 85 -8.58 -14.14 -8.26
C TRP A 85 -8.76 -15.64 -8.55
N VAL A 86 -7.70 -16.40 -8.82
CA VAL A 86 -7.77 -17.86 -9.03
C VAL A 86 -8.43 -18.56 -7.84
N ARG A 87 -8.06 -18.19 -6.61
CA ARG A 87 -8.67 -18.72 -5.40
C ARG A 87 -10.17 -18.41 -5.31
N LEU A 88 -10.60 -17.22 -5.71
CA LEU A 88 -12.02 -16.84 -5.73
C LEU A 88 -12.77 -17.55 -6.86
N HIS A 89 -12.16 -17.68 -8.03
CA HIS A 89 -12.70 -18.42 -9.18
C HIS A 89 -12.98 -19.87 -8.81
N ASN A 90 -12.01 -20.55 -8.18
CA ASN A 90 -12.14 -21.95 -7.76
C ASN A 90 -13.21 -22.18 -6.68
N ARG A 91 -13.65 -21.11 -6.00
CA ARG A 91 -14.75 -21.09 -5.02
C ARG A 91 -16.09 -20.65 -5.64
N GLY A 92 -16.15 -20.41 -6.95
CA GLY A 92 -17.35 -19.89 -7.63
C GLY A 92 -17.70 -18.45 -7.28
N LYS A 93 -16.79 -17.70 -6.63
CA LYS A 93 -17.05 -16.33 -6.15
C LYS A 93 -16.56 -15.24 -7.11
N ALA A 94 -15.69 -15.58 -8.05
CA ALA A 94 -15.19 -14.61 -9.03
C ALA A 94 -16.16 -14.47 -10.21
N LYS A 95 -16.81 -13.30 -10.32
CA LYS A 95 -17.73 -13.02 -11.44
C LYS A 95 -17.01 -12.65 -12.74
N ARG A 96 -15.83 -12.04 -12.65
CA ARG A 96 -15.07 -11.49 -13.79
C ARG A 96 -13.57 -11.63 -13.54
N LYS A 97 -12.77 -11.56 -14.62
CA LYS A 97 -11.30 -11.44 -14.52
C LYS A 97 -10.91 -10.16 -13.77
N PRO A 98 -9.78 -10.15 -13.05
CA PRO A 98 -9.33 -8.99 -12.30
C PRO A 98 -8.93 -7.87 -13.28
N ARG A 99 -9.15 -6.61 -12.89
CA ARG A 99 -8.76 -5.43 -13.65
C ARG A 99 -8.08 -4.43 -12.73
N ILE A 100 -7.21 -3.60 -13.30
CA ILE A 100 -6.54 -2.53 -12.56
C ILE A 100 -7.40 -1.29 -12.64
N THR A 101 -8.10 -0.99 -11.55
CA THR A 101 -9.05 0.13 -11.50
C THR A 101 -8.47 1.35 -10.81
N ARG A 102 -7.62 1.17 -9.79
CA ARG A 102 -7.08 2.27 -8.99
C ARG A 102 -5.68 2.67 -9.45
N ARG A 103 -5.50 3.97 -9.69
CA ARG A 103 -4.22 4.63 -9.97
C ARG A 103 -3.42 4.80 -8.69
N THR A 104 -2.75 3.72 -8.30
CA THR A 104 -1.97 3.68 -7.06
C THR A 104 -0.61 3.04 -7.29
N VAL A 105 0.40 3.65 -6.68
CA VAL A 105 1.79 3.17 -6.68
C VAL A 105 2.14 2.76 -5.26
N TYR A 106 2.59 1.51 -5.10
CA TYR A 106 3.19 1.08 -3.85
C TYR A 106 4.66 1.51 -3.82
N VAL A 107 5.00 2.35 -2.84
CA VAL A 107 6.36 2.80 -2.61
C VAL A 107 6.97 1.94 -1.51
N LYS A 108 7.91 1.07 -1.89
CA LYS A 108 8.64 0.23 -0.93
C LYS A 108 9.46 1.11 0.02
N ARG A 109 9.55 0.70 1.29
CA ARG A 109 10.34 1.41 2.33
C ARG A 109 11.77 1.76 1.91
N THR A 110 12.41 0.93 1.09
CA THR A 110 13.78 1.14 0.59
C THR A 110 13.91 2.36 -0.34
N LEU A 111 12.81 2.85 -0.89
CA LEU A 111 12.78 4.09 -1.70
C LEU A 111 12.53 5.33 -0.86
N ILE A 112 12.32 5.15 0.44
CA ILE A 112 11.92 6.18 1.37
C ILE A 112 13.10 6.49 2.27
N THR A 113 13.33 7.77 2.53
CA THR A 113 14.21 8.25 3.59
C THR A 113 13.38 9.17 4.48
N TYR A 114 13.55 9.05 5.79
CA TYR A 114 12.90 9.93 6.76
C TYR A 114 13.98 10.49 7.68
N ARG A 115 14.08 11.82 7.78
CA ARG A 115 14.99 12.52 8.68
C ARG A 115 14.35 13.83 9.12
N ASP A 116 14.38 14.12 10.42
CA ASP A 116 13.97 15.40 11.02
C ASP A 116 12.56 15.89 10.65
N GLY A 117 11.61 14.97 10.44
CA GLY A 117 10.25 15.27 10.00
C GLY A 117 10.05 15.22 8.48
N VAL A 118 11.13 15.17 7.70
CA VAL A 118 11.06 15.20 6.23
C VAL A 118 11.11 13.79 5.64
N LEU A 119 10.07 13.45 4.89
CA LEU A 119 9.95 12.25 4.09
C LEU A 119 10.42 12.51 2.66
N LYS A 120 11.42 11.75 2.19
CA LYS A 120 11.95 11.81 0.82
C LYS A 120 11.74 10.49 0.11
N ILE A 121 11.00 10.49 -0.99
CA ILE A 121 10.69 9.32 -1.80
C ILE A 121 11.45 9.41 -3.12
N SER A 122 12.28 8.41 -3.42
CA SER A 122 13.03 8.32 -4.69
C SER A 122 12.12 7.96 -5.84
N VAL A 123 11.93 8.89 -6.77
CA VAL A 123 11.17 8.70 -8.02
C VAL A 123 12.11 8.22 -9.12
N GLU A 124 13.11 9.05 -9.45
CA GLU A 124 14.21 8.70 -10.36
C GLU A 124 15.50 8.58 -9.53
N PRO A 125 16.23 7.45 -9.61
CA PRO A 125 17.41 7.23 -8.79
C PRO A 125 18.42 8.37 -8.92
N ARG A 126 18.81 8.97 -7.78
CA ARG A 126 19.82 10.04 -7.71
C ARG A 126 19.48 11.33 -8.46
N ARG A 127 18.24 11.49 -8.94
CA ARG A 127 17.83 12.64 -9.77
C ARG A 127 16.58 13.33 -9.23
N ARG A 128 15.49 12.60 -9.04
CA ARG A 128 14.18 13.17 -8.73
C ARG A 128 13.55 12.51 -7.52
N TYR A 129 13.01 13.33 -6.63
CA TYR A 129 12.40 12.90 -5.38
C TYR A 129 11.09 13.64 -5.13
N LEU A 130 10.12 12.94 -4.53
CA LEU A 130 8.97 13.57 -3.88
C LEU A 130 9.37 13.82 -2.42
N VAL A 131 9.29 15.08 -1.97
CA VAL A 131 9.69 15.50 -0.63
C VAL A 131 8.46 16.05 0.09
N ILE A 132 8.20 15.57 1.30
CA ILE A 132 7.04 15.95 2.11
C ILE A 132 7.52 16.19 3.54
N ASN A 133 7.17 17.34 4.10
CA ASN A 133 7.44 17.64 5.50
C ASN A 133 6.25 17.17 6.36
N LEU A 134 6.44 16.10 7.14
CA LEU A 134 5.39 15.54 7.97
C LEU A 134 4.96 16.47 9.11
N LYS A 135 5.82 17.43 9.51
CA LYS A 135 5.51 18.42 10.56
C LYS A 135 4.43 19.43 10.14
N GLU A 136 4.16 19.56 8.84
CA GLU A 136 3.06 20.39 8.32
C GLU A 136 1.68 19.70 8.49
N HIS A 137 1.65 18.47 9.02
CA HIS A 137 0.45 17.66 9.17
C HIS A 137 0.23 17.27 10.64
N PRO A 138 -0.41 18.14 11.47
CA PRO A 138 -0.48 17.97 12.92
C PRO A 138 -1.26 16.72 13.40
N TRP A 139 -2.05 16.11 12.51
CA TRP A 139 -2.73 14.84 12.80
C TRP A 139 -1.80 13.61 12.70
N ILE A 140 -0.57 13.78 12.22
CA ILE A 140 0.47 12.75 12.23
C ILE A 140 1.26 12.93 13.53
N PRO A 141 1.35 11.90 14.38
CA PRO A 141 2.12 11.98 15.62
C PRO A 141 3.58 12.20 15.29
N GLU A 142 4.28 13.00 16.09
CA GLU A 142 5.73 13.15 16.00
C GLU A 142 6.45 11.91 16.57
N GLU A 143 5.81 11.23 17.53
CA GLU A 143 6.35 10.06 18.21
C GLU A 143 6.07 8.76 17.43
N PHE A 144 6.94 8.44 16.47
CA PHE A 144 7.02 7.12 15.84
C PHE A 144 8.47 6.76 15.53
N ASP A 145 8.76 5.47 15.44
CA ASP A 145 10.13 4.96 15.29
C ASP A 145 10.56 4.81 13.83
N ASP A 146 9.61 4.46 12.95
CA ASP A 146 9.90 4.25 11.53
C ASP A 146 8.69 4.50 10.64
N VAL A 147 8.97 4.79 9.37
CA VAL A 147 7.97 4.83 8.29
C VAL A 147 7.94 3.47 7.60
N GLY A 148 6.77 3.03 7.16
CA GLY A 148 6.55 1.83 6.37
C GLY A 148 6.70 2.04 4.87
N GLY A 149 6.21 1.07 4.09
CA GLY A 149 5.90 1.34 2.69
C GLY A 149 4.70 2.28 2.60
N CYS A 150 4.65 3.12 1.57
CA CYS A 150 3.58 4.10 1.37
C CYS A 150 2.75 3.74 0.13
N LEU A 151 1.54 4.30 0.03
CA LEU A 151 0.74 4.27 -1.19
C LEU A 151 0.62 5.68 -1.74
N LEU A 152 1.08 5.87 -2.97
CA LEU A 152 0.99 7.12 -3.69
C LEU A 152 -0.19 7.07 -4.68
N THR A 153 -1.02 8.11 -4.69
CA THR A 153 -2.09 8.34 -5.67
C THR A 153 -1.85 9.66 -6.40
N ASP A 154 -2.74 10.02 -7.33
CA ASP A 154 -2.65 11.29 -8.05
C ASP A 154 -2.80 12.52 -7.10
N GLU A 155 -3.43 12.35 -5.94
CA GLU A 155 -3.78 13.46 -5.02
C GLU A 155 -3.23 13.29 -3.61
N ARG A 156 -2.85 12.07 -3.21
CA ARG A 156 -2.55 11.75 -1.82
C ARG A 156 -1.37 10.80 -1.69
N LEU A 157 -0.60 10.99 -0.62
CA LEU A 157 0.32 10.00 -0.09
C LEU A 157 -0.27 9.38 1.18
N ILE A 158 -0.46 8.07 1.18
CA ILE A 158 -0.82 7.32 2.38
C ILE A 158 0.48 6.81 3.00
N VAL A 159 0.87 7.44 4.11
CA VAL A 159 2.08 7.11 4.87
C VAL A 159 1.71 6.17 6.00
N VAL A 160 2.47 5.09 6.15
CA VAL A 160 2.36 4.18 7.28
C VAL A 160 3.44 4.52 8.28
N VAL A 161 3.10 4.81 9.53
CA VAL A 161 4.07 4.99 10.61
C VAL A 161 4.02 3.79 11.56
N ARG A 162 5.15 3.53 12.22
CA ARG A 162 5.35 2.37 13.09
C ARG A 162 5.93 2.82 14.42
N ARG A 163 5.37 2.31 15.51
CA ARG A 163 5.87 2.51 16.86
C ARG A 163 5.99 1.18 17.57
N GLU A 164 7.16 0.89 18.11
CA GLU A 164 7.40 -0.17 19.06
C GLU A 164 6.81 0.25 20.40
N THR A 165 5.89 -0.56 20.89
CA THR A 165 5.25 -0.36 22.19
C THR A 165 5.60 -1.52 23.10
N ARG A 166 5.82 -1.20 24.37
CA ARG A 166 5.88 -2.20 25.43
C ARG A 166 4.45 -2.49 25.86
N PRO A 167 4.07 -3.77 26.04
CA PRO A 167 2.84 -4.09 26.72
C PRO A 167 2.87 -3.43 28.10
N VAL A 168 1.87 -2.61 28.40
CA VAL A 168 1.64 -2.10 29.74
C VAL A 168 0.49 -2.89 30.33
N ASN A 169 0.54 -3.18 31.63
CA ASN A 169 -0.64 -3.68 32.32
C ASN A 169 -1.52 -2.45 32.58
N PRO A 170 -2.67 -2.30 31.90
CA PRO A 170 -3.48 -1.12 32.06
C PRO A 170 -4.10 -1.11 33.45
N GLU A 171 -4.05 0.02 34.14
CA GLU A 171 -4.67 0.19 35.48
C GLU A 171 -6.20 0.17 35.41
N GLY A 172 -6.77 0.35 34.20
CA GLY A 172 -8.19 0.30 33.94
C GLY A 172 -8.46 0.28 32.44
N TRP A 173 -9.73 0.15 32.07
CA TRP A 173 -10.15 0.12 30.68
C TRP A 173 -11.26 1.14 30.47
N ALA A 174 -11.26 1.77 29.30
CA ALA A 174 -12.29 2.70 28.89
C ALA A 174 -12.74 2.38 27.47
N SER A 175 -14.05 2.41 27.23
CA SER A 175 -14.65 2.33 25.90
C SER A 175 -15.53 3.55 25.68
N PHE A 176 -15.44 4.16 24.52
CA PHE A 176 -16.23 5.33 24.16
C PHE A 176 -17.05 5.03 22.90
N ASP A 177 -18.33 5.36 22.95
CA ASP A 177 -19.23 5.41 21.80
C ASP A 177 -19.68 6.86 21.59
N VAL A 178 -19.46 7.39 20.40
CA VAL A 178 -19.73 8.80 20.06
C VAL A 178 -20.86 8.84 19.05
N ASN A 179 -21.99 9.40 19.46
CA ASN A 179 -23.17 9.62 18.63
C ASN A 179 -23.31 11.12 18.32
N LEU A 180 -24.26 11.47 17.44
CA LEU A 180 -24.49 12.88 17.04
C LEU A 180 -24.81 13.79 18.23
N THR A 181 -25.47 13.26 19.26
CA THR A 181 -26.02 14.04 20.38
C THR A 181 -25.55 13.54 21.75
N ASN A 182 -24.62 12.60 21.81
CA ASN A 182 -24.06 12.14 23.09
C ASN A 182 -22.74 11.41 22.90
N ILE A 183 -22.00 11.33 24.00
CA ILE A 183 -20.88 10.42 24.18
C ILE A 183 -21.22 9.49 25.33
N THR A 184 -21.17 8.19 25.09
CA THR A 184 -21.28 7.17 26.13
C THR A 184 -19.90 6.60 26.42
N ALA A 185 -19.47 6.68 27.67
CA ALA A 185 -18.20 6.13 28.12
C ALA A 185 -18.44 5.01 29.13
N LEU A 186 -17.77 3.88 28.97
CA LEU A 186 -17.70 2.81 29.96
C LEU A 186 -16.27 2.80 30.49
N ILE A 187 -16.05 3.32 31.70
CA ILE A 187 -14.72 3.54 32.30
C ILE A 187 -14.63 2.71 33.58
N GLY A 188 -13.75 1.72 33.60
CA GLY A 188 -13.54 0.86 34.78
C GLY A 188 -14.80 0.10 35.23
N GLY A 189 -15.77 -0.11 34.33
CA GLY A 189 -17.07 -0.71 34.63
C GLY A 189 -18.19 0.30 34.93
N GLU A 190 -17.88 1.59 35.08
CA GLU A 190 -18.87 2.65 35.25
C GLU A 190 -19.35 3.20 33.91
N LEU A 191 -20.67 3.20 33.69
CA LEU A 191 -21.28 3.83 32.53
C LEU A 191 -21.51 5.32 32.82
N ARG A 192 -20.95 6.19 31.98
CA ARG A 192 -21.13 7.65 32.01
C ARG A 192 -21.66 8.11 30.66
N ARG A 193 -22.66 8.99 30.69
CA ARG A 193 -23.24 9.59 29.49
C ARG A 193 -23.09 11.10 29.56
N TYR A 194 -22.65 11.67 28.45
CA TYR A 194 -22.48 13.10 28.25
C TYR A 194 -23.36 13.49 27.08
N ASP A 195 -24.38 14.33 27.32
CA ASP A 195 -25.29 14.86 26.29
C ASP A 195 -24.78 16.20 25.73
#